data_AF-A0A127PCT4-F1
#
_entry.id   AF-A0A127PCT4-F1
#
_cell.length_a   1.000
_cell.length_b   1.000
_cell.length_c   1.000
_cell.angle_alpha   90.00
_cell.angle_beta   90.00
_cell.angle_gamma   90.00
#
_symmetry.space_group_name_H-M   'P 1'
#
loop_
_entity.id
_entity.type
_entity.pdbx_description
1 polymer ?
#
loop_
_entity_poly.entity_id
_entity_poly.type
_entity_poly.pdbx_seq_one_letter_code
_entity_poly.pdbx_strand_id
1 'polypeptide(L)'
;MDVAIDGVPLGQTVSKTYLYKEVTPGKHVISSTAENTDSLEVDTKQGTLNYVWQEVKMGVLYARNKLHLVEVDEGKKGVLETKLAETK
;
A
#
# COMPACT_ATOMS: atom_id res chain seq x y z
N MET A 1 -6.44 6.13 -4.97
CA MET A 1 -6.68 5.95 -3.53
C MET A 1 -5.48 6.50 -2.81
N ASP A 2 -5.67 7.45 -1.91
CA ASP A 2 -4.56 8.05 -1.16
C ASP A 2 -3.92 7.02 -0.25
N VAL A 3 -2.60 7.04 -0.17
CA VAL A 3 -1.79 6.17 0.69
C VAL A 3 -0.86 7.04 1.52
N ALA A 4 -0.77 6.72 2.81
CA ALA A 4 0.12 7.38 3.76
C ALA A 4 0.84 6.35 4.63
N ILE A 5 2.06 6.70 5.06
CA ILE A 5 2.84 5.95 6.05
C ILE A 5 3.01 6.85 7.27
N ASP A 6 2.58 6.37 8.43
CA ASP A 6 2.60 7.11 9.70
C ASP A 6 1.90 8.48 9.63
N GLY A 7 0.82 8.55 8.85
CA GLY A 7 0.07 9.78 8.61
C GLY A 7 0.73 10.75 7.62
N VAL A 8 1.93 10.44 7.11
CA VAL A 8 2.60 11.24 6.07
C VAL A 8 2.15 10.74 4.69
N PRO A 9 1.57 11.61 3.84
CA PRO A 9 1.16 11.22 2.49
C PRO A 9 2.35 10.69 1.67
N LEU A 10 2.17 9.52 1.06
CA LEU A 10 3.15 8.92 0.15
C LEU A 10 2.78 9.16 -1.32
N GLY A 11 1.51 9.05 -1.65
CA GLY A 11 1.04 9.16 -3.02
C GLY A 11 -0.35 8.58 -3.22
N GLN A 12 -0.71 8.36 -4.47
CA GLN A 12 -2.00 7.79 -4.84
C GLN A 12 -1.80 6.57 -5.73
N THR A 13 -2.47 5.48 -5.39
CA THR A 13 -2.60 4.33 -6.29
C THR A 13 -3.77 4.53 -7.24
N VAL A 14 -3.58 4.14 -8.49
CA VAL A 14 -4.62 3.98 -9.51
C VAL A 14 -4.53 2.58 -10.11
N SER A 15 -5.29 2.31 -11.17
CA SER A 15 -5.27 0.99 -11.82
C SER A 15 -3.86 0.60 -12.25
N LYS A 16 -3.42 -0.60 -11.86
CA LYS A 16 -2.13 -1.20 -12.19
C LYS A 16 -0.90 -0.36 -11.80
N THR A 17 -0.95 0.27 -10.64
CA THR A 17 0.21 0.98 -10.09
C THR A 17 0.61 0.51 -8.70
N TYR A 18 1.89 0.68 -8.36
CA TYR A 18 2.41 0.49 -7.00
C TYR A 18 3.13 1.74 -6.51
N LEU A 19 3.30 1.86 -5.20
CA LEU A 19 4.12 2.88 -4.55
C LEU A 19 5.31 2.19 -3.88
N TYR A 20 6.43 2.90 -3.77
CA TYR A 20 7.63 2.42 -3.09
C TYR A 20 8.20 3.50 -2.18
N LYS A 21 8.58 3.11 -0.97
CA LYS A 21 9.22 3.99 0.00
C LYS A 21 10.15 3.18 0.89
N GLU A 22 11.37 3.66 1.07
CA GLU A 22 12.25 3.19 2.13
C GLU A 22 11.84 3.83 3.45
N VAL A 23 11.82 3.01 4.51
CA VAL A 23 11.48 3.42 5.88
C VAL A 23 12.55 2.91 6.85
N THR A 24 12.62 3.52 8.02
CA THR A 24 13.47 3.03 9.11
C THR A 24 12.98 1.66 9.59
N PRO A 25 13.84 0.78 10.12
CA PRO A 25 13.36 -0.45 10.75
C PRO A 25 12.45 -0.15 11.94
N GLY A 26 11.41 -0.96 12.12
CA GLY A 26 10.43 -0.83 13.19
C GLY A 26 8.98 -0.82 12.68
N LYS A 27 8.06 -0.51 13.60
CA LYS A 27 6.62 -0.49 13.34
C LYS A 27 6.22 0.77 12.58
N HIS A 28 5.50 0.57 11.48
CA HIS A 28 4.90 1.62 10.69
C HIS A 28 3.42 1.33 10.45
N VAL A 29 2.61 2.39 10.36
CA VAL A 29 1.19 2.27 10.01
C VAL A 29 1.02 2.73 8.57
N ILE A 30 0.61 1.80 7.72
CA ILE A 30 0.22 2.11 6.34
C ILE A 30 -1.28 2.29 6.33
N SER A 31 -1.74 3.41 5.79
CA SER A 31 -3.17 3.70 5.65
C SER A 31 -3.53 3.98 4.20
N SER A 32 -4.74 3.60 3.82
CA SER A 32 -5.28 3.97 2.52
C SER A 32 -6.70 4.51 2.63
N THR A 33 -6.92 5.65 1.98
CA THR A 33 -8.19 6.36 1.98
C THR A 33 -8.82 6.32 0.59
N ALA A 34 -10.07 5.85 0.54
CA ALA A 34 -10.98 5.85 -0.60
C ALA A 34 -12.38 6.19 -0.07
N GLU A 35 -13.44 5.44 -0.45
CA GLU A 35 -14.74 5.56 0.22
C GLU A 35 -14.67 5.16 1.71
N ASN A 36 -13.78 4.22 2.04
CA ASN A 36 -13.39 3.91 3.41
C ASN A 36 -11.91 4.21 3.64
N THR A 37 -11.54 4.29 4.92
CA THR A 37 -10.14 4.20 5.34
C THR A 37 -9.87 2.80 5.86
N ASP A 38 -8.77 2.20 5.43
CA ASP A 38 -8.21 0.98 6.01
C ASP A 38 -6.78 1.25 6.48
N SER A 39 -6.32 0.53 7.50
CA SER A 39 -4.98 0.72 8.07
C SER A 39 -4.38 -0.60 8.50
N LEU A 40 -3.07 -0.72 8.30
CA LEU A 40 -2.31 -1.94 8.55
C LEU A 40 -0.99 -1.58 9.24
N GLU A 41 -0.73 -2.15 10.41
CA GLU A 41 0.57 -2.07 11.06
C GLU A 41 1.52 -3.10 10.43
N VAL A 42 2.73 -2.66 10.09
CA VAL A 42 3.79 -3.51 9.52
C VAL A 42 5.07 -3.29 10.33
N ASP A 43 5.67 -4.39 10.80
CA ASP A 43 6.98 -4.37 11.46
C ASP A 43 8.09 -4.60 10.42
N THR A 44 8.82 -3.55 10.09
CA THR A 44 9.81 -3.55 9.02
C THR A 44 11.21 -3.86 9.56
N LYS A 45 11.99 -4.63 8.79
CA LYS A 45 13.36 -5.00 9.14
C LYS A 45 14.33 -4.47 8.10
N GLN A 46 15.52 -4.08 8.54
CA GLN A 46 16.57 -3.62 7.65
C GLN A 46 16.91 -4.67 6.59
N GLY A 47 17.08 -4.24 5.34
CA GLY A 47 17.46 -5.13 4.23
C GLY A 47 16.34 -6.06 3.74
N THR A 48 15.09 -5.84 4.17
CA THR A 48 13.92 -6.62 3.73
C THR A 48 12.91 -5.76 3.00
N LEU A 49 12.18 -6.37 2.06
CA LEU A 49 11.03 -5.74 1.42
C LEU A 49 9.74 -6.32 2.01
N ASN A 50 8.85 -5.44 2.44
CA ASN A 50 7.47 -5.81 2.80
C ASN A 50 6.55 -5.41 1.66
N TYR A 51 5.56 -6.25 1.38
CA TYR A 51 4.61 -6.01 0.30
C TYR A 51 3.21 -5.89 0.88
N VAL A 52 2.55 -4.78 0.56
CA VAL A 52 1.17 -4.54 0.95
C VAL A 52 0.31 -4.52 -0.29
N TRP A 53 -0.60 -5.48 -0.39
CA TRP A 53 -1.59 -5.50 -1.45
C TRP A 53 -2.81 -4.68 -1.04
N GLN A 54 -3.20 -3.78 -1.93
CA GLN A 54 -4.44 -3.02 -1.82
C GLN A 54 -5.52 -3.70 -2.64
N GLU A 55 -6.39 -4.43 -1.97
CA GLU A 55 -7.57 -5.06 -2.57
C GLU A 55 -8.64 -3.99 -2.80
N VAL A 56 -9.06 -3.83 -4.06
CA VAL A 56 -10.17 -2.95 -4.43
C VAL A 56 -11.49 -3.68 -4.17
N LYS A 57 -12.40 -3.04 -3.43
CA LYS A 57 -13.74 -3.56 -3.13
C LYS A 57 -14.82 -2.66 -3.72
N MET A 58 -15.98 -3.25 -4.00
CA MET A 58 -17.17 -2.48 -4.36
C MET A 58 -17.63 -1.65 -3.15
N GLY A 59 -17.83 -0.35 -3.36
CA GLY A 59 -18.52 0.54 -2.42
C GLY A 59 -19.88 0.97 -2.94
N VAL A 60 -20.49 1.93 -2.25
CA VAL A 60 -21.84 2.44 -2.57
C VAL A 60 -21.80 3.49 -3.67
N LEU A 61 -20.85 4.43 -3.59
CA LEU A 61 -20.67 5.51 -4.55
C LEU A 61 -19.29 5.43 -5.25
N TYR A 62 -18.26 5.02 -4.53
CA TYR A 62 -16.89 4.88 -5.00
C TYR A 62 -16.30 3.54 -4.59
N ALA A 63 -15.15 3.18 -5.18
CA ALA A 63 -14.43 1.98 -4.78
C ALA A 63 -13.91 2.10 -3.33
N ARG A 64 -13.96 0.98 -2.62
CA ARG A 64 -13.40 0.78 -1.29
C ARG A 64 -12.04 0.09 -1.39
N ASN A 65 -11.26 0.15 -0.32
CA ASN A 65 -9.97 -0.55 -0.22
C ASN A 65 -9.91 -1.45 1.03
N LYS A 66 -9.05 -2.46 0.95
CA LYS A 66 -8.57 -3.24 2.09
C LYS A 66 -7.08 -3.54 1.89
N LEU A 67 -6.29 -3.33 2.92
CA LEU A 67 -4.85 -3.57 2.92
C LEU A 67 -4.57 -4.97 3.47
N HIS A 68 -3.66 -5.67 2.81
CA HIS A 68 -3.19 -6.98 3.22
C HIS A 68 -1.66 -6.99 3.20
N LEU A 69 -1.05 -7.42 4.31
CA LEU A 69 0.34 -7.82 4.28
C LEU A 69 0.40 -9.17 3.54
N VAL A 70 1.14 -9.22 2.44
CA VAL A 70 1.24 -10.43 1.61
C VAL A 70 2.64 -11.00 1.65
N GLU A 71 2.73 -12.29 1.32
CA GLU A 71 4.01 -12.99 1.20
C GLU A 71 4.85 -12.42 0.05
N VAL A 72 6.16 -12.60 0.15
CA VAL A 72 7.14 -12.01 -0.77
C VAL A 72 6.87 -12.39 -2.23
N ASP A 73 6.50 -13.64 -2.51
CA ASP A 73 6.30 -14.11 -3.88
C ASP A 73 5.03 -13.50 -4.51
N GLU A 74 3.95 -13.39 -3.74
CA GLU A 74 2.72 -12.74 -4.17
C GLU A 74 2.94 -11.24 -4.41
N GLY A 75 3.59 -10.58 -3.45
CA GLY A 75 3.91 -9.16 -3.53
C GLY A 75 4.79 -8.81 -4.74
N LYS A 76 5.85 -9.59 -4.97
CA LYS A 76 6.73 -9.42 -6.13
C LYS A 76 5.97 -9.56 -7.44
N LYS A 77 5.11 -10.56 -7.55
CA LYS A 77 4.29 -10.76 -8.76
C LYS A 77 3.40 -9.54 -9.01
N GLY A 78 2.73 -9.03 -7.98
CA GLY A 78 1.91 -7.81 -8.09
C GLY A 78 2.72 -6.59 -8.55
N VAL A 79 3.93 -6.40 -8.01
CA VAL A 79 4.82 -5.29 -8.43
C VAL A 79 5.25 -5.45 -9.90
N LEU A 80 5.59 -6.66 -10.35
CA LEU A 80 6.01 -6.92 -11.74
C LEU A 80 4.87 -6.71 -12.75
N GLU A 81 3.62 -6.89 -12.34
CA GLU A 81 2.44 -6.68 -13.18
C GLU A 81 1.96 -5.21 -13.20
N THR A 82 2.62 -4.33 -12.45
CA THR A 82 2.22 -2.93 -12.25
C THR A 82 3.35 -1.94 -12.53
N LYS A 83 3.02 -0.65 -12.53
CA LYS A 83 3.97 0.45 -12.77
C LYS A 83 4.12 1.32 -11.53
N LEU A 84 5.31 1.87 -11.32
CA LEU A 84 5.52 2.82 -10.24
C LEU A 84 4.64 4.05 -10.46
N ALA A 85 3.82 4.40 -9.47
CA ALA A 85 3.05 5.64 -9.44
C ALA A 85 3.93 6.82 -9.04
N GLU A 86 3.50 8.02 -9.42
CA GLU A 86 4.12 9.25 -8.96
C GLU A 86 3.89 9.40 -7.44
N THR A 87 4.99 9.54 -6.70
CA THR A 87 5.00 9.77 -5.26
C THR A 87 5.05 11.26 -4.96
N LYS A 88 4.43 11.71 -3.86
CA LYS A 88 4.43 13.12 -3.42
C LYS A 88 5.68 13.48 -2.61
#